data_AF-A0A7W1PXU7-F1
#
_entry.id   AF-A0A7W1PXU7-F1
#
_cell.length_a   1.000
_cell.length_b   1.000
_cell.length_c   1.000
_cell.angle_alpha   90.00
_cell.angle_beta   90.00
_cell.angle_gamma   90.00
#
_symmetry.space_group_name_H-M   'P 1'
#
loop_
_entity.id
_entity.type
_entity.pdbx_description
1 polymer ?
#
loop_
_entity_poly.entity_id
_entity_poly.type
_entity_poly.pdbx_seq_one_letter_code
_entity_poly.pdbx_strand_id
1 'polypeptide(L)' 'NIGEEGGVNNVLRRDKGVRHGVYIYNGILTNKYLGETFNLPYKDIDLMMAAY' A
#
# COMPACT_ATOMS: atom_id res chain seq x y z
N ASN A 1 1.89 -17.92 -6.16
CA ASN A 1 3.02 -17.34 -5.39
C ASN A 1 3.28 -15.89 -5.83
N ILE A 2 3.73 -14.98 -4.95
CA ILE A 2 4.03 -13.56 -5.28
C ILE A 2 4.97 -13.41 -6.49
N GLY A 3 5.87 -14.37 -6.71
CA GLY A 3 6.74 -14.41 -7.89
C GLY A 3 6.05 -14.73 -9.23
N GLU A 4 4.90 -15.41 -9.22
CA GLU A 4 4.14 -15.75 -10.45
C GLU A 4 3.24 -14.60 -10.91
N GLU A 5 2.80 -13.75 -9.98
CA GLU A 5 2.02 -12.56 -10.28
C GLU A 5 2.91 -11.42 -10.81
N GLY A 6 4.23 -11.58 -10.95
CA GLY A 6 5.12 -10.50 -11.36
C GLY A 6 5.50 -9.54 -10.22
N GLY A 7 5.40 -10.01 -8.98
CA GLY A 7 5.83 -9.30 -7.77
C GLY A 7 4.68 -8.69 -6.95
N VAL A 8 5.03 -8.15 -5.78
CA VAL A 8 4.10 -7.54 -4.81
C VAL A 8 3.21 -6.47 -5.44
N ASN A 9 3.74 -5.67 -6.36
CA ASN A 9 2.99 -4.60 -7.01
C ASN A 9 1.76 -5.10 -7.76
N ASN A 10 1.88 -6.23 -8.45
CA ASN A 10 0.77 -6.76 -9.24
C ASN A 10 -0.31 -7.36 -8.34
N VAL A 11 0.09 -8.03 -7.26
CA VAL A 11 -0.83 -8.56 -6.24
C VAL A 11 -1.63 -7.41 -5.60
N LEU A 12 -0.98 -6.29 -5.26
CA LEU A 12 -1.65 -5.11 -4.71
C LEU A 12 -2.59 -4.41 -5.70
N ARG A 13 -2.27 -4.45 -7.00
CA ARG A 13 -3.15 -3.95 -8.05
C ARG A 13 -4.39 -4.83 -8.22
N ARG A 14 -4.23 -6.15 -8.14
CA ARG A 14 -5.27 -7.12 -8.44
C ARG A 14 -6.20 -7.38 -7.25
N ASP A 15 -5.65 -7.44 -6.04
CA ASP A 15 -6.37 -7.75 -4.82
C ASP A 15 -6.55 -6.51 -3.94
N LYS A 16 -7.78 -6.00 -3.89
CA LYS A 16 -8.14 -4.86 -3.04
C LYS A 16 -8.00 -5.19 -1.55
N GLY A 17 -8.27 -6.42 -1.12
CA GLY A 17 -8.13 -6.83 0.27
C GLY A 17 -6.68 -6.77 0.73
N VAL A 18 -5.77 -7.29 -0.09
CA VAL A 18 -4.32 -7.19 0.17
C VAL A 18 -3.86 -5.74 0.17
N ARG A 19 -4.36 -4.90 -0.75
CA ARG A 19 -4.04 -3.46 -0.81
C ARG A 19 -4.36 -2.71 0.48
N HIS A 20 -5.58 -2.88 1.01
CA HIS A 20 -6.00 -2.18 2.24
C HIS A 20 -5.32 -2.75 3.49
N GLY A 21 -4.77 -3.96 3.42
CA GLY A 21 -3.95 -4.57 4.47
C GLY A 21 -2.49 -4.10 4.49
N VAL A 22 -2.02 -3.39 3.45
CA VAL A 22 -0.67 -2.81 3.45
C VAL A 22 -0.68 -1.54 4.27
N TYR A 23 0.05 -1.57 5.39
CA TYR A 23 0.29 -0.42 6.24
C TYR A 23 1.51 0.40 5.81
N ILE A 24 2.52 -0.25 5.19
CA ILE A 24 3.73 0.40 4.69
C ILE A 24 4.04 -0.09 3.28
N TYR A 25 4.17 0.85 2.33
CA TYR A 25 4.57 0.58 0.95
C TYR A 25 5.82 1.40 0.60
N ASN A 26 6.91 0.73 0.22
CA ASN A 26 8.22 1.37 -0.06
C ASN A 26 8.66 2.36 1.03
N GLY A 27 8.45 2.01 2.31
CA GLY A 27 8.82 2.85 3.45
C GLY A 27 7.85 3.99 3.77
N ILE A 28 6.76 4.14 3.02
CA ILE A 28 5.73 5.15 3.24
C ILE A 28 4.53 4.51 3.95
N LEU A 29 4.09 5.12 5.05
CA LEU A 29 2.87 4.73 5.76
C LEU A 29 1.66 5.03 4.87
N THR A 30 0.84 4.03 4.62
CA THR A 30 -0.35 4.14 3.76
C THR A 30 -1.65 4.21 4.54
N ASN A 31 -1.62 3.80 5.81
CA ASN A 31 -2.80 3.79 6.65
C ASN A 31 -3.02 5.13 7.36
N LYS A 32 -4.13 5.79 7.01
CA LYS A 32 -4.55 7.07 7.58
C LYS A 32 -4.76 7.01 9.10
N TYR A 33 -5.43 5.98 9.61
CA TYR A 33 -5.73 5.87 11.04
C TYR A 33 -4.45 5.83 11.88
N LEU A 34 -3.45 5.05 11.46
CA LEU A 34 -2.14 5.03 12.12
C LEU A 34 -1.41 6.38 11.98
N GLY A 35 -1.48 7.00 10.80
CA GLY A 35 -0.87 8.31 10.55
C GLY A 35 -1.41 9.39 11.48
N GLU A 36 -2.73 9.45 11.65
CA GLU A 36 -3.38 10.41 12.56
C GLU A 36 -3.15 10.06 14.04
N THR A 37 -3.23 8.77 14.39
CA THR A 37 -3.04 8.31 15.78
C THR A 37 -1.64 8.58 16.32
N PHE A 38 -0.62 8.36 15.48
CA PHE A 38 0.79 8.52 15.87
C PHE A 38 1.41 9.82 15.36
N ASN A 39 0.62 10.70 14.73
CA ASN A 39 1.07 11.94 14.10
C ASN A 39 2.24 11.71 13.11
N LEU A 40 2.16 10.62 12.34
CA LEU A 40 3.14 10.23 11.33
C LEU A 40 2.70 10.67 9.92
N PRO A 41 3.64 11.03 9.04
CA PRO A 41 3.31 11.30 7.65
C PRO A 41 2.79 10.03 6.97
N TYR A 42 1.66 10.14 6.28
CA TYR A 42 1.06 9.05 5.52
C TYR A 42 0.68 9.50 4.10
N LYS A 43 0.56 8.56 3.17
CA LYS A 43 0.13 8.82 1.79
C LYS A 43 -0.78 7.71 1.28
N ASP A 44 -1.84 8.08 0.56
CA ASP A 44 -2.79 7.11 0.02
C ASP A 44 -2.10 6.15 -0.97
N ILE A 45 -2.26 4.84 -0.74
CA ILE A 45 -1.69 3.80 -1.59
C ILE A 45 -2.26 3.83 -3.00
N ASP A 46 -3.52 4.24 -3.19
CA ASP A 46 -4.14 4.35 -4.52
C ASP A 46 -3.50 5.49 -5.33
N LEU A 47 -3.16 6.61 -4.67
CA LEU A 47 -2.41 7.71 -5.31
C LEU A 47 -1.01 7.26 -5.72
N MET A 48 -0.37 6.41 -4.91
CA MET A 48 0.94 5.86 -5.24
C MET A 48 0.84 4.86 -6.39
N MET A 49 -0.19 4.01 -6.42
CA MET A 49 -0.43 3.04 -7.48
C MET A 49 -0.72 3.69 -8.84
N ALA A 50 -1.40 4.83 -8.84
CA ALA A 50 -1.75 5.59 -10.04
C ALA A 50 -0.57 6.39 -10.62
N ALA A 51 0.41 6.75 -9.79
CA ALA A 51 1.60 7.51 -10.20
C ALA A 51 2.70 6.62 -10.82
N TYR A 52 2.58 5.30 -10.74
CA TYR A 52 3.55 4.31 -11.21
C TYR A 52 3.01 3.40 -12.31
#